data_AF-A0A4Y9XQZ0-F1
#
_entry.id   AF-A0A4Y9XQZ0-F1
#
_cell.length_a   1.000
_cell.length_b   1.000
_cell.length_c   1.000
_cell.angle_alpha   90.00
_cell.angle_beta   90.00
_cell.angle_gamma   90.00
#
_symmetry.space_group_name_H-M   'P 1'
#
loop_
_entity.id
_entity.type
_entity.pdbx_description
1 polymer ?
#
loop_
_entity_poly.entity_id
_entity_poly.type
_entity_poly.pdbx_seq_one_letter_code
_entity_poly.pdbx_strand_id
1 'polypeptide(L)'
;MAAANPLVAPVVEDAILTGRRDDIDTQIEHHRKALLDLRLRRNTLAPISVLLPEILSYIFHFCVDDSGTRESMFWANVDLPSIVSPGLSYGYARTALALSHVCRQWRSIARDDALLWTHIFMSNVELCQRMLVRSKQAALTVRHGFISNDGKSLISLGHALAHLSRIKTLQISCQYYGTNLPRRFMEYISSPAPLLEELYLSNLTGHWATNALPDTVFAGCVPRLARLTVLHGAQLSWSSPLLKLSSLTHLHIGDMTEWKNSTLDPLLTVLARLPLLRGLALEQAIPAGPQVTGRAVALPALTHLTLSDDQTSCVALLQALTLPPSVSITLQSFLAGDQVDYQPALTHCLTHVAPFFAGMRTARIYVTKDGAVNQLRIQAWEGAVTDSASLGSMHSGRAVVDFMWSGQPIMDIQVVLDACAALALDGLEVFAGASSATTMSIHRTGAPSSAAGRMCTPCTS
;
A
#
# COMPACT_ATOMS: atom_id res chain seq x y z
N MET A 1 27.69 -47.09 76.54
CA MET A 1 27.15 -46.14 75.56
C MET A 1 27.69 -46.49 74.18
N ALA A 2 26.91 -47.21 73.37
CA ALA A 2 27.21 -47.53 71.97
C ALA A 2 25.88 -47.83 71.25
N ALA A 3 25.87 -47.72 69.92
CA ALA A 3 24.70 -47.65 69.04
C ALA A 3 23.90 -46.32 69.12
N ALA A 4 23.43 -45.74 68.01
CA ALA A 4 23.85 -45.90 66.60
C ALA A 4 23.53 -44.59 65.83
N ASN A 5 24.29 -44.26 64.79
CA ASN A 5 24.11 -43.00 64.03
C ASN A 5 23.27 -43.24 62.76
N PRO A 6 22.04 -42.67 62.63
CA PRO A 6 21.11 -43.02 61.55
C PRO A 6 21.28 -42.22 60.25
N LEU A 7 22.23 -41.28 60.18
CA LEU A 7 22.26 -40.22 59.16
C LEU A 7 22.83 -40.59 57.78
N VAL A 8 23.26 -41.84 57.55
CA VAL A 8 23.93 -42.25 56.30
C VAL A 8 22.95 -42.72 55.21
N ALA A 9 21.78 -43.23 55.58
CA ALA A 9 20.83 -43.84 54.64
C ALA A 9 20.27 -42.89 53.55
N PRO A 10 19.74 -41.69 53.85
CA PRO A 10 18.94 -40.94 52.86
C PRO A 10 19.75 -40.39 51.69
N VAL A 11 21.04 -40.11 51.88
CA VAL A 11 21.92 -39.59 50.81
C VAL A 11 22.25 -40.67 49.78
N VAL A 12 22.40 -41.93 50.22
CA VAL A 12 22.62 -43.07 49.33
C VAL A 12 21.34 -43.40 48.55
N GLU A 13 20.18 -43.28 49.19
CA GLU A 13 18.88 -43.55 48.56
C GLU A 13 18.55 -42.51 47.46
N ASP A 14 18.78 -41.21 47.69
CA ASP A 14 18.56 -40.17 46.67
C ASP A 14 19.55 -40.28 45.49
N ALA A 15 20.80 -40.70 45.74
CA ALA A 15 21.76 -41.01 44.68
C ALA A 15 21.31 -42.21 43.81
N ILE A 16 20.78 -43.27 44.43
CA ILE A 16 20.21 -44.43 43.72
C ILE A 16 18.94 -44.03 42.93
N LEU A 17 18.07 -43.19 43.50
CA LEU A 17 16.89 -42.67 42.81
C LEU A 17 17.26 -41.75 41.64
N THR A 18 18.35 -41.00 41.74
CA THR A 18 18.87 -40.16 40.66
C THR A 18 19.43 -41.00 39.52
N GLY A 19 20.32 -41.96 39.78
CA GLY A 19 20.82 -42.86 38.73
C GLY A 19 19.70 -43.65 38.02
N ARG A 20 18.66 -44.05 38.76
CA ARG A 20 17.46 -44.69 38.18
C ARG A 20 16.60 -43.74 37.34
N ARG A 21 16.66 -42.42 37.54
CA ARG A 21 16.05 -41.43 36.63
C ARG A 21 16.89 -41.30 35.36
N ASP A 22 18.21 -41.18 35.49
CA ASP A 22 19.14 -41.07 34.36
C ASP A 22 19.05 -42.29 33.40
N ASP A 23 18.92 -43.51 33.95
CA ASP A 23 18.67 -44.74 33.19
C ASP A 23 17.34 -44.71 32.42
N ILE A 24 16.28 -44.13 33.01
CA ILE A 24 14.95 -44.01 32.40
C ILE A 24 14.98 -42.94 31.30
N ASP A 25 15.56 -41.78 31.55
CA ASP A 25 15.69 -40.71 30.55
C ASP A 25 16.56 -41.14 29.37
N THR A 26 17.59 -41.96 29.61
CA THR A 26 18.40 -42.60 28.57
C THR A 26 17.56 -43.55 27.69
N GLN A 27 16.68 -44.36 28.30
CA GLN A 27 15.74 -45.22 27.56
C GLN A 27 14.69 -44.41 26.78
N ILE A 28 14.17 -43.33 27.37
CA ILE A 28 13.23 -42.40 26.71
C ILE A 28 13.87 -41.80 25.46
N GLU A 29 15.10 -41.28 25.55
CA GLU A 29 15.79 -40.69 24.38
C GLU A 29 16.17 -41.76 23.34
N HIS A 30 16.51 -42.98 23.75
CA HIS A 30 16.72 -44.10 22.81
C HIS A 30 15.44 -44.41 22.02
N HIS A 31 14.30 -44.62 22.68
CA HIS A 31 13.03 -44.88 22.01
C HIS A 31 12.54 -43.68 21.18
N ARG A 32 12.81 -42.45 21.62
CA ARG A 32 12.51 -41.23 20.85
C ARG A 32 13.31 -41.17 19.54
N LYS A 33 14.60 -41.54 19.55
CA LYS A 33 15.42 -41.66 18.33
C LYS A 33 14.85 -42.72 17.37
N ALA A 34 14.58 -43.92 17.86
CA ALA A 34 14.00 -45.00 17.05
C ALA A 34 12.65 -44.60 16.41
N LEU A 35 11.78 -43.92 17.17
CA LEU A 35 10.50 -43.40 16.67
C LEU A 35 10.68 -42.30 15.61
N LEU A 36 11.70 -41.43 15.73
CA LEU A 36 12.03 -40.42 14.74
C LEU A 36 12.52 -41.04 13.42
N ASP A 37 13.36 -42.08 13.48
CA ASP A 37 13.87 -42.76 12.29
C ASP A 37 12.77 -43.55 11.56
N LEU A 38 11.87 -44.22 12.29
CA LEU A 38 10.69 -44.86 11.70
C LEU A 38 9.76 -43.83 11.03
N ARG A 39 9.53 -42.68 11.67
CA ARG A 39 8.76 -41.57 11.07
C ARG A 39 9.44 -41.00 9.82
N LEU A 40 10.77 -40.91 9.81
CA LEU A 40 11.54 -40.46 8.65
C LEU A 40 11.39 -41.44 7.48
N ARG A 41 11.61 -42.73 7.70
CA ARG A 41 11.45 -43.79 6.67
C ARG A 41 10.03 -43.84 6.12
N ARG A 42 9.01 -43.69 6.97
CA ARG A 42 7.60 -43.60 6.54
C ARG A 42 7.37 -42.37 5.66
N ASN A 43 7.93 -41.22 6.02
CA ASN A 43 7.75 -39.99 5.25
C ASN A 43 8.47 -40.03 3.89
N THR A 44 9.59 -40.75 3.74
CA THR A 44 10.23 -40.99 2.43
C THR A 44 9.42 -41.88 1.49
N LEU A 45 8.37 -42.56 1.98
CA LEU A 45 7.41 -43.32 1.16
C LEU A 45 6.19 -42.49 0.72
N ALA A 46 6.09 -41.22 1.12
CA ALA A 46 5.03 -40.33 0.64
C ALA A 46 5.28 -39.95 -0.84
N PRO A 47 4.26 -39.91 -1.71
CA PRO A 47 4.44 -39.60 -3.15
C PRO A 47 5.19 -38.30 -3.42
N ILE A 48 5.01 -37.29 -2.56
CA ILE A 48 5.67 -35.98 -2.68
C ILE A 48 7.17 -36.00 -2.35
N SER A 49 7.66 -37.03 -1.65
CA SER A 49 9.09 -37.20 -1.33
C SER A 49 9.92 -37.73 -2.50
N VAL A 50 9.28 -38.11 -3.61
CA VAL A 50 9.93 -38.44 -4.90
C VAL A 50 10.42 -37.18 -5.63
N LEU A 51 9.87 -36.00 -5.29
CA LEU A 51 10.28 -34.74 -5.91
C LEU A 51 11.68 -34.32 -5.46
N LEU A 52 12.47 -33.79 -6.40
CA LEU A 52 13.80 -33.25 -6.14
C LEU A 52 13.75 -32.02 -5.21
N PRO A 53 14.80 -31.76 -4.40
CA PRO A 53 14.88 -30.61 -3.50
C PRO A 53 14.55 -29.26 -4.15
N GLU A 54 14.96 -29.06 -5.39
CA GLU A 54 14.79 -27.84 -6.18
C GLU A 54 13.33 -27.65 -6.58
N ILE A 55 12.63 -28.73 -6.93
CA ILE A 55 11.19 -28.72 -7.25
C ILE A 55 10.36 -28.45 -5.99
N LEU A 56 10.78 -29.00 -4.84
CA LEU A 56 10.14 -28.70 -3.56
C LEU A 56 10.37 -27.23 -3.13
N SER A 57 11.58 -26.68 -3.30
CA SER A 57 11.87 -25.24 -3.09
C SER A 57 11.01 -24.35 -4.01
N TYR A 58 10.88 -24.70 -5.30
CA TYR A 58 10.04 -23.98 -6.24
C TYR A 58 8.54 -24.01 -5.86
N ILE A 59 8.04 -25.16 -5.39
CA ILE A 59 6.69 -25.27 -4.81
C ILE A 59 6.55 -24.42 -3.54
N PHE A 60 7.58 -24.38 -2.67
CA PHE A 60 7.58 -23.55 -1.47
C PHE A 60 7.47 -22.06 -1.80
N HIS A 61 8.12 -21.58 -2.87
CA HIS A 61 7.97 -20.21 -3.36
C HIS A 61 6.52 -19.88 -3.75
N PHE A 62 5.88 -20.72 -4.59
CA PHE A 62 4.46 -20.52 -4.92
C PHE A 62 3.55 -20.48 -3.69
N CYS A 63 3.80 -21.33 -2.68
CA CYS A 63 3.02 -21.34 -1.45
C CYS A 63 3.18 -20.03 -0.63
N VAL A 64 4.40 -19.51 -0.48
CA VAL A 64 4.61 -18.25 0.27
C VAL A 64 4.06 -17.05 -0.49
N ASP A 65 4.17 -17.04 -1.82
CA ASP A 65 3.68 -15.94 -2.66
C ASP A 65 2.13 -15.88 -2.72
N ASP A 66 1.42 -17.02 -2.85
CA ASP A 66 -0.05 -17.08 -2.72
C ASP A 66 -0.52 -16.61 -1.33
N SER A 67 0.21 -16.99 -0.27
CA SER A 67 -0.10 -16.53 1.08
C SER A 67 0.16 -15.03 1.30
N GLY A 68 0.98 -14.41 0.46
CA GLY A 68 1.17 -12.96 0.42
C GLY A 68 0.03 -12.26 -0.30
N THR A 69 -0.26 -12.63 -1.56
CA THR A 69 -1.25 -11.92 -2.40
C THR A 69 -2.66 -11.91 -1.78
N ARG A 70 -3.05 -12.98 -1.09
CA ARG A 70 -4.42 -13.15 -0.57
C ARG A 70 -4.77 -12.23 0.60
N GLU A 71 -3.79 -11.75 1.35
CA GLU A 71 -4.02 -10.74 2.40
C GLU A 71 -4.03 -9.30 1.85
N SER A 72 -3.76 -9.10 0.55
CA SER A 72 -3.77 -7.78 -0.11
C SER A 72 -5.14 -7.35 -0.65
N MET A 73 -6.12 -8.25 -0.75
CA MET A 73 -7.35 -8.02 -1.54
C MET A 73 -8.33 -6.97 -0.97
N PHE A 74 -8.17 -6.51 0.27
CA PHE A 74 -9.14 -5.61 0.91
C PHE A 74 -9.13 -4.15 0.41
N TRP A 75 -8.05 -3.68 -0.25
CA TRP A 75 -7.86 -2.28 -0.66
C TRP A 75 -7.41 -2.14 -2.13
N ALA A 76 -7.66 -3.15 -2.96
CA ALA A 76 -6.95 -3.38 -4.22
C ALA A 76 -7.46 -2.62 -5.48
N ASN A 77 -8.13 -1.47 -5.33
CA ASN A 77 -8.77 -0.74 -6.44
C ASN A 77 -8.13 0.61 -6.80
N VAL A 78 -6.84 0.81 -6.50
CA VAL A 78 -6.04 1.93 -7.03
C VAL A 78 -4.65 1.38 -7.36
N ASP A 79 -4.08 1.72 -8.53
CA ASP A 79 -2.70 1.37 -8.93
C ASP A 79 -1.60 2.15 -8.17
N LEU A 80 -1.96 2.75 -7.04
CA LEU A 80 -1.01 3.24 -6.04
C LEU A 80 -0.59 2.09 -5.11
N PRO A 81 0.63 2.12 -4.54
CA PRO A 81 1.03 1.14 -3.53
C PRO A 81 0.03 1.17 -2.37
N SER A 82 -0.80 0.13 -2.27
CA SER A 82 -1.95 0.12 -1.37
C SER A 82 -1.54 0.39 0.07
N ILE A 83 -2.49 0.86 0.90
CA ILE A 83 -2.31 0.94 2.36
C ILE A 83 -2.24 -0.50 2.89
N VAL A 84 -1.03 -1.06 2.85
CA VAL A 84 -0.75 -2.47 3.07
C VAL A 84 -1.07 -2.84 4.51
N SER A 85 -1.98 -3.79 4.67
CA SER A 85 -2.24 -4.41 5.96
C SER A 85 -0.96 -5.04 6.52
N PRO A 86 -0.67 -4.92 7.84
CA PRO A 86 0.51 -5.54 8.47
C PRO A 86 0.62 -7.06 8.29
N GLY A 87 -0.45 -7.72 7.82
CA GLY A 87 -0.52 -9.14 7.49
C GLY A 87 0.50 -9.62 6.44
N LEU A 88 0.82 -8.86 5.38
CA LEU A 88 1.59 -9.41 4.24
C LEU A 88 2.93 -10.09 4.62
N SER A 89 3.64 -9.55 5.62
CA SER A 89 4.88 -10.17 6.15
C SER A 89 4.60 -11.37 7.06
N TYR A 90 3.49 -11.34 7.82
CA TYR A 90 3.03 -12.44 8.67
C TYR A 90 2.56 -13.64 7.85
N GLY A 91 1.73 -13.45 6.82
CA GLY A 91 1.26 -14.51 5.92
C GLY A 91 2.43 -15.30 5.32
N TYR A 92 3.35 -14.60 4.64
CA TYR A 92 4.57 -15.17 4.05
C TYR A 92 5.42 -15.92 5.08
N ALA A 93 5.78 -15.27 6.20
CA ALA A 93 6.66 -15.87 7.22
C ALA A 93 6.01 -17.07 7.92
N ARG A 94 4.69 -17.03 8.16
CA ARG A 94 3.92 -18.16 8.70
C ARG A 94 3.94 -19.35 7.75
N THR A 95 3.80 -19.12 6.44
CA THR A 95 3.87 -20.18 5.43
C THR A 95 5.27 -20.79 5.33
N ALA A 96 6.33 -19.97 5.28
CA ALA A 96 7.72 -20.45 5.30
C ALA A 96 8.03 -21.29 6.55
N LEU A 97 7.54 -20.86 7.72
CA LEU A 97 7.62 -21.63 8.96
C LEU A 97 6.85 -22.96 8.88
N ALA A 98 5.60 -22.95 8.41
CA ALA A 98 4.78 -24.16 8.27
C ALA A 98 5.46 -25.20 7.36
N LEU A 99 5.95 -24.79 6.19
CA LEU A 99 6.66 -25.65 5.23
C LEU A 99 7.93 -26.25 5.86
N SER A 100 8.74 -25.43 6.52
CA SER A 100 9.93 -25.88 7.26
C SER A 100 9.64 -26.73 8.51
N HIS A 101 8.36 -26.94 8.86
CA HIS A 101 7.92 -27.77 9.98
C HIS A 101 7.25 -29.10 9.60
N VAL A 102 6.88 -29.32 8.33
CA VAL A 102 6.20 -30.55 7.86
C VAL A 102 7.04 -31.82 8.12
N CYS A 103 8.30 -31.84 7.69
CA CYS A 103 9.20 -33.00 7.90
C CYS A 103 10.69 -32.60 7.89
N ARG A 104 11.59 -33.54 8.21
CA ARG A 104 13.04 -33.27 8.25
C ARG A 104 13.62 -32.89 6.87
N GLN A 105 13.15 -33.50 5.79
CA GLN A 105 13.56 -33.19 4.41
C GLN A 105 13.18 -31.74 4.07
N TRP A 106 11.89 -31.40 4.22
CA TRP A 106 11.37 -30.06 3.96
C TRP A 106 12.03 -29.00 4.85
N ARG A 107 12.34 -29.33 6.11
CA ARG A 107 13.10 -28.45 7.00
C ARG A 107 14.53 -28.16 6.53
N SER A 108 15.22 -29.13 5.94
CA SER A 108 16.56 -28.87 5.38
C SER A 108 16.46 -27.99 4.14
N ILE A 109 15.63 -28.40 3.17
CA ILE A 109 15.38 -27.63 1.93
C ILE A 109 15.04 -26.18 2.26
N ALA A 110 14.02 -25.97 3.09
CA ALA A 110 13.57 -24.64 3.46
C ALA A 110 14.60 -23.85 4.29
N ARG A 111 15.47 -24.49 5.08
CA ARG A 111 16.55 -23.80 5.83
C ARG A 111 17.70 -23.38 4.91
N ASP A 112 18.01 -24.22 3.93
CA ASP A 112 19.20 -24.09 3.09
C ASP A 112 18.93 -23.18 1.87
N ASP A 113 17.67 -23.11 1.42
CA ASP A 113 17.09 -22.05 0.59
C ASP A 113 17.06 -20.70 1.34
N ALA A 114 17.63 -19.66 0.71
CA ALA A 114 17.70 -18.32 1.28
C ALA A 114 16.53 -17.40 0.89
N LEU A 115 15.84 -17.69 -0.23
CA LEU A 115 14.80 -16.81 -0.77
C LEU A 115 13.53 -16.87 0.08
N LEU A 116 13.22 -18.03 0.68
CA LEU A 116 12.11 -18.24 1.62
C LEU A 116 12.19 -17.42 2.93
N TRP A 117 13.28 -16.71 3.18
CA TRP A 117 13.47 -15.89 4.39
C TRP A 117 13.70 -14.41 4.09
N THR A 118 13.40 -13.95 2.87
CA THR A 118 13.62 -12.56 2.41
C THR A 118 12.63 -11.54 2.98
N HIS A 119 11.41 -11.97 3.30
CA HIS A 119 10.36 -11.12 3.86
C HIS A 119 10.42 -11.17 5.39
N ILE A 120 11.07 -10.20 6.03
CA ILE A 120 11.46 -10.31 7.44
C ILE A 120 10.30 -9.95 8.38
N PHE A 121 9.87 -10.90 9.20
CA PHE A 121 8.80 -10.71 10.19
C PHE A 121 9.28 -9.95 11.44
N MET A 122 8.67 -8.80 11.74
CA MET A 122 9.13 -7.90 12.82
C MET A 122 8.64 -8.28 14.23
N SER A 123 7.44 -8.85 14.40
CA SER A 123 6.83 -8.95 15.75
C SER A 123 7.44 -10.02 16.66
N ASN A 124 8.51 -10.71 16.23
CA ASN A 124 9.32 -11.62 17.05
C ASN A 124 10.81 -11.46 16.71
N VAL A 125 11.60 -10.96 17.67
CA VAL A 125 13.03 -10.64 17.50
C VAL A 125 13.88 -11.88 17.17
N GLU A 126 13.65 -13.01 17.86
CA GLU A 126 14.41 -14.25 17.66
C GLU A 126 14.08 -14.88 16.30
N LEU A 127 12.85 -14.70 15.80
CA LEU A 127 12.49 -15.07 14.43
C LEU A 127 13.13 -14.12 13.41
N CYS A 128 13.00 -12.79 13.59
CA CYS A 128 13.62 -11.78 12.73
C CYS A 128 15.11 -12.06 12.51
N GLN A 129 15.89 -12.23 13.59
CA GLN A 129 17.31 -12.58 13.53
C GLN A 129 17.57 -13.87 12.75
N ARG A 130 16.77 -14.94 12.97
CA ARG A 130 16.91 -16.21 12.23
C ARG A 130 16.56 -16.06 10.74
N MET A 131 15.64 -15.19 10.36
CA MET A 131 15.31 -14.90 8.95
C MET A 131 16.43 -14.08 8.28
N LEU A 132 16.98 -13.08 8.98
CA LEU A 132 18.12 -12.29 8.50
C LEU A 132 19.37 -13.16 8.26
N VAL A 133 19.64 -14.12 9.14
CA VAL A 133 20.74 -15.10 8.95
C VAL A 133 20.46 -16.06 7.78
N ARG A 134 19.27 -16.67 7.71
CA ARG A 134 18.96 -17.66 6.65
C ARG A 134 18.85 -17.05 5.26
N SER A 135 18.47 -15.79 5.14
CA SER A 135 18.43 -15.06 3.86
C SER A 135 19.82 -14.70 3.31
N LYS A 136 20.92 -14.98 4.03
CA LYS A 136 22.31 -14.83 3.57
C LYS A 136 22.61 -13.43 3.02
N GLN A 137 22.66 -13.28 1.70
CA GLN A 137 22.87 -12.02 0.97
C GLN A 137 21.76 -11.73 -0.07
N ALA A 138 20.63 -12.45 0.00
CA ALA A 138 19.48 -12.18 -0.86
C ALA A 138 18.88 -10.80 -0.58
N ALA A 139 18.24 -10.20 -1.59
CA ALA A 139 17.52 -8.94 -1.45
C ALA A 139 16.38 -9.07 -0.42
N LEU A 140 16.26 -8.09 0.48
CA LEU A 140 15.29 -8.12 1.59
C LEU A 140 14.04 -7.29 1.32
N THR A 141 12.91 -7.81 1.78
CA THR A 141 11.63 -7.10 1.87
C THR A 141 11.31 -6.88 3.35
N VAL A 142 11.28 -5.61 3.78
CA VAL A 142 10.91 -5.21 5.14
C VAL A 142 9.62 -4.40 5.05
N ARG A 143 8.50 -5.01 5.46
CA ARG A 143 7.17 -4.37 5.54
C ARG A 143 6.67 -4.44 6.97
N HIS A 144 6.38 -3.30 7.60
CA HIS A 144 5.89 -3.26 8.97
C HIS A 144 4.97 -2.09 9.26
N GLY A 145 3.81 -2.38 9.86
CA GLY A 145 2.94 -1.40 10.49
C GLY A 145 3.01 -1.52 12.02
N PHE A 146 3.42 -0.46 12.70
CA PHE A 146 3.43 -0.38 14.16
C PHE A 146 2.00 -0.24 14.70
N ILE A 147 1.48 -1.33 15.27
CA ILE A 147 0.18 -1.35 15.97
C ILE A 147 0.26 -0.57 17.28
N SER A 148 1.42 -0.57 17.94
CA SER A 148 1.72 0.29 19.09
C SER A 148 3.24 0.45 19.23
N ASN A 149 3.69 1.23 20.21
CA ASN A 149 5.10 1.39 20.55
C ASN A 149 5.63 0.16 21.34
N ASP A 150 5.51 -1.04 20.76
CA ASP A 150 6.04 -2.25 21.37
C ASP A 150 7.56 -2.33 21.14
N GLY A 151 8.34 -2.38 22.22
CA GLY A 151 9.81 -2.35 22.10
C GLY A 151 10.42 -3.52 21.32
N LYS A 152 9.67 -4.61 21.06
CA LYS A 152 10.16 -5.78 20.34
C LYS A 152 10.20 -5.55 18.83
N SER A 153 9.15 -4.99 18.24
CA SER A 153 9.13 -4.63 16.81
C SER A 153 10.24 -3.61 16.47
N LEU A 154 10.49 -2.64 17.35
CA LEU A 154 11.58 -1.68 17.21
C LEU A 154 12.98 -2.31 17.24
N ILE A 155 13.20 -3.31 18.09
CA ILE A 155 14.46 -4.09 18.11
C ILE A 155 14.60 -4.89 16.81
N SER A 156 13.54 -5.54 16.34
CA SER A 156 13.53 -6.24 15.04
C SER A 156 13.82 -5.31 13.86
N LEU A 157 13.24 -4.09 13.85
CA LEU A 157 13.50 -3.09 12.82
C LEU A 157 14.97 -2.65 12.84
N GLY A 158 15.55 -2.43 14.03
CA GLY A 158 16.98 -2.13 14.15
C GLY A 158 17.89 -3.24 13.60
N HIS A 159 17.54 -4.51 13.83
CA HIS A 159 18.26 -5.64 13.22
C HIS A 159 18.08 -5.71 11.69
N ALA A 160 16.89 -5.42 11.17
CA ALA A 160 16.66 -5.41 9.72
C ALA A 160 17.39 -4.25 9.03
N LEU A 161 17.33 -3.05 9.60
CA LEU A 161 18.00 -1.86 9.07
C LEU A 161 19.54 -1.91 9.19
N ALA A 162 20.11 -2.73 10.07
CA ALA A 162 21.53 -3.06 10.03
C ALA A 162 21.97 -3.76 8.71
N HIS A 163 21.01 -4.26 7.92
CA HIS A 163 21.22 -4.83 6.58
C HIS A 163 20.66 -3.94 5.45
N LEU A 164 20.47 -2.63 5.69
CA LEU A 164 19.89 -1.67 4.73
C LEU A 164 20.55 -1.70 3.33
N SER A 165 21.85 -2.01 3.26
CA SER A 165 22.57 -2.15 2.00
C SER A 165 22.02 -3.21 1.04
N ARG A 166 21.29 -4.21 1.56
CA ARG A 166 20.59 -5.25 0.77
C ARG A 166 19.06 -5.22 0.87
N ILE A 167 18.47 -4.17 1.44
CA ILE A 167 17.01 -3.98 1.41
C ILE A 167 16.59 -3.48 0.02
N LYS A 168 15.59 -4.16 -0.55
CA LYS A 168 14.94 -3.83 -1.83
C LYS A 168 13.63 -3.08 -1.62
N THR A 169 12.85 -3.51 -0.63
CA THR A 169 11.60 -2.87 -0.22
C THR A 169 11.70 -2.48 1.24
N LEU A 170 11.52 -1.19 1.53
CA LEU A 170 11.35 -0.67 2.88
C LEU A 170 9.98 0.02 3.00
N GLN A 171 9.06 -0.62 3.69
CA GLN A 171 7.73 -0.09 3.98
C GLN A 171 7.51 -0.03 5.49
N ILE A 172 7.32 1.18 6.00
CA ILE A 172 7.11 1.46 7.42
C ILE A 172 5.86 2.33 7.57
N SER A 173 4.95 1.91 8.44
CA SER A 173 3.83 2.74 8.87
C SER A 173 3.53 2.61 10.36
N CYS A 174 2.71 3.51 10.91
CA CYS A 174 2.07 3.30 12.21
C CYS A 174 0.54 3.24 12.04
N GLN A 175 -0.13 2.46 12.89
CA GLN A 175 -1.60 2.38 12.89
C GLN A 175 -2.24 3.60 13.58
N TYR A 176 -1.49 4.26 14.48
CA TYR A 176 -1.96 5.43 15.22
C TYR A 176 -1.02 6.63 15.04
N TYR A 177 -1.61 7.79 14.75
CA TYR A 177 -0.95 9.09 14.81
C TYR A 177 -0.26 9.32 16.17
N GLY A 178 0.85 10.08 16.17
CA GLY A 178 1.68 10.35 17.35
C GLY A 178 2.75 9.29 17.67
N THR A 179 2.75 8.14 16.99
CA THR A 179 3.74 7.07 17.23
C THR A 179 5.16 7.52 16.81
N ASN A 180 6.02 7.77 17.80
CA ASN A 180 7.40 8.19 17.57
C ASN A 180 8.26 7.00 17.10
N LEU A 181 8.93 7.13 15.95
CA LEU A 181 10.07 6.27 15.65
C LEU A 181 11.25 6.66 16.57
N PRO A 182 12.06 5.71 17.06
CA PRO A 182 13.25 6.01 17.85
C PRO A 182 14.25 6.86 17.05
N ARG A 183 15.00 7.75 17.73
CA ARG A 183 16.06 8.55 17.09
C ARG A 183 17.06 7.71 16.29
N ARG A 184 17.35 6.48 16.73
CA ARG A 184 18.18 5.50 16.01
C ARG A 184 17.70 5.15 14.60
N PHE A 185 16.42 5.33 14.30
CA PHE A 185 15.91 5.18 12.93
C PHE A 185 16.66 6.12 11.97
N MET A 186 16.91 7.38 12.39
CA MET A 186 17.63 8.39 11.62
C MET A 186 19.10 8.01 11.39
N GLU A 187 19.73 7.38 12.39
CA GLU A 187 21.10 6.85 12.31
C GLU A 187 21.17 5.75 11.23
N TYR A 188 20.23 4.79 11.23
CA TYR A 188 20.18 3.74 10.23
C TYR A 188 19.88 4.26 8.82
N ILE A 189 18.83 5.08 8.63
CA ILE A 189 18.48 5.60 7.30
C ILE A 189 19.48 6.63 6.76
N SER A 190 20.53 7.00 7.51
CA SER A 190 21.66 7.77 6.97
C SER A 190 22.70 6.89 6.25
N SER A 191 22.54 5.56 6.23
CA SER A 191 23.43 4.62 5.54
C SER A 191 22.99 4.35 4.08
N PRO A 192 23.92 4.10 3.14
CA PRO A 192 23.60 3.77 1.74
C PRO A 192 22.61 2.60 1.56
N ALA A 193 21.67 2.76 0.62
CA ALA A 193 20.66 1.75 0.28
C ALA A 193 20.67 1.41 -1.23
N PRO A 194 21.78 0.87 -1.78
CA PRO A 194 21.99 0.73 -3.22
C PRO A 194 21.05 -0.25 -3.95
N LEU A 195 20.36 -1.13 -3.22
CA LEU A 195 19.38 -2.07 -3.78
C LEU A 195 17.92 -1.62 -3.62
N LEU A 196 17.66 -0.46 -2.99
CA LEU A 196 16.30 0.00 -2.67
C LEU A 196 15.54 0.40 -3.94
N GLU A 197 14.40 -0.27 -4.19
CA GLU A 197 13.49 -0.05 -5.32
C GLU A 197 12.12 0.51 -4.87
N GLU A 198 11.67 0.14 -3.67
CA GLU A 198 10.45 0.63 -3.01
C GLU A 198 10.79 1.29 -1.67
N LEU A 199 10.40 2.56 -1.48
CA LEU A 199 10.32 3.22 -0.18
C LEU A 199 8.88 3.67 0.09
N TYR A 200 8.32 3.25 1.22
CA TYR A 200 7.02 3.69 1.70
C TYR A 200 7.14 4.10 3.17
N LEU A 201 6.77 5.35 3.47
CA LEU A 201 6.70 5.93 4.80
C LEU A 201 5.31 6.57 4.96
N SER A 202 4.53 6.17 5.96
CA SER A 202 3.17 6.67 6.17
C SER A 202 2.79 6.64 7.66
N ASN A 203 1.94 7.54 8.12
CA ASN A 203 1.59 7.68 9.53
C ASN A 203 2.83 7.70 10.43
N LEU A 204 3.77 8.56 10.06
CA LEU A 204 4.83 9.03 10.94
C LEU A 204 4.38 10.55 11.44
N THR A 205 3.74 11.50 13.48
CA THR A 205 3.36 12.79 14.25
C THR A 205 4.10 12.86 15.59
N GLY A 206 5.14 12.03 15.75
CA GLY A 206 6.15 12.21 16.79
C GLY A 206 7.14 13.32 16.41
N HIS A 207 8.43 13.09 16.67
CA HIS A 207 9.56 13.95 16.24
C HIS A 207 9.56 14.36 14.76
N TRP A 208 8.74 13.72 13.93
CA TRP A 208 8.59 13.96 12.50
C TRP A 208 7.57 15.06 12.14
N ALA A 209 6.61 15.41 13.00
CA ALA A 209 5.54 16.38 12.72
C ALA A 209 6.03 17.80 12.32
N THR A 210 7.28 18.13 12.67
CA THR A 210 7.90 19.44 12.43
C THR A 210 9.31 19.32 11.83
N ASN A 211 9.74 18.13 11.41
CA ASN A 211 11.10 17.89 10.92
C ASN A 211 11.07 17.07 9.64
N ALA A 212 11.64 17.64 8.58
CA ALA A 212 11.85 16.94 7.31
C ALA A 212 12.77 15.73 7.45
N LEU A 213 12.60 14.75 6.55
CA LEU A 213 13.61 13.74 6.25
C LEU A 213 14.92 14.47 5.89
N PRO A 214 16.07 14.09 6.49
CA PRO A 214 17.31 14.85 6.36
C PRO A 214 17.87 14.73 4.94
N ASP A 215 18.60 15.75 4.48
CA ASP A 215 19.32 15.69 3.19
C ASP A 215 20.37 14.56 3.16
N THR A 216 20.77 14.01 4.32
CA THR A 216 21.63 12.83 4.46
C THR A 216 20.89 11.49 4.28
N VAL A 217 19.59 11.49 3.95
CA VAL A 217 18.80 10.26 3.82
C VAL A 217 19.39 9.33 2.74
N PHE A 218 19.62 8.09 3.14
CA PHE A 218 20.39 7.03 2.49
C PHE A 218 21.79 7.44 1.99
N ALA A 219 22.40 8.45 2.60
CA ALA A 219 23.59 9.15 2.10
C ALA A 219 23.45 9.61 0.62
N GLY A 220 22.23 9.87 0.16
CA GLY A 220 21.89 10.11 -1.25
C GLY A 220 22.05 8.89 -2.19
N CYS A 221 22.45 7.73 -1.67
CA CYS A 221 22.81 6.54 -2.46
C CYS A 221 21.63 5.57 -2.56
N VAL A 222 20.67 5.92 -3.43
CA VAL A 222 19.49 5.12 -3.79
C VAL A 222 19.28 5.03 -5.32
N PRO A 223 20.29 4.57 -6.09
CA PRO A 223 20.29 4.59 -7.57
C PRO A 223 19.25 3.67 -8.25
N ARG A 224 18.53 2.84 -7.48
CA ARG A 224 17.47 1.95 -7.97
C ARG A 224 16.07 2.37 -7.56
N LEU A 225 15.91 3.44 -6.78
CA LEU A 225 14.61 3.81 -6.23
C LEU A 225 13.67 4.21 -7.36
N ALA A 226 12.63 3.38 -7.54
CA ALA A 226 11.65 3.50 -8.62
C ALA A 226 10.28 3.89 -8.10
N ARG A 227 9.98 3.65 -6.81
CA ARG A 227 8.69 3.93 -6.18
C ARG A 227 8.92 4.58 -4.82
N LEU A 228 8.42 5.81 -4.66
CA LEU A 228 8.55 6.64 -3.45
C LEU A 228 7.16 7.04 -2.96
N THR A 229 6.80 6.58 -1.77
CA THR A 229 5.57 6.98 -1.06
C THR A 229 5.93 7.62 0.29
N VAL A 230 5.49 8.86 0.52
CA VAL A 230 5.70 9.60 1.79
C VAL A 230 4.41 10.33 2.16
N LEU A 231 3.68 9.82 3.17
CA LEU A 231 2.33 10.26 3.54
C LEU A 231 2.23 10.59 5.03
N HIS A 232 1.21 11.37 5.41
CA HIS A 232 0.76 11.54 6.79
C HIS A 232 1.89 11.84 7.78
N GLY A 233 2.61 12.93 7.51
CA GLY A 233 3.44 13.65 8.48
C GLY A 233 4.95 13.46 8.42
N ALA A 234 5.48 12.48 7.69
CA ALA A 234 6.91 12.48 7.34
C ALA A 234 7.18 13.59 6.31
N GLN A 235 7.66 14.76 6.75
CA GLN A 235 7.89 15.89 5.83
C GLN A 235 9.07 15.64 4.89
N LEU A 236 8.99 16.12 3.65
CA LEU A 236 10.00 15.92 2.61
C LEU A 236 10.34 17.26 1.95
N SER A 237 11.49 17.86 2.29
CA SER A 237 11.84 19.18 1.72
C SER A 237 12.21 19.09 0.23
N TRP A 238 12.01 20.19 -0.50
CA TRP A 238 12.38 20.34 -1.92
C TRP A 238 13.89 20.11 -2.18
N SER A 239 14.73 20.26 -1.14
CA SER A 239 16.17 19.96 -1.19
C SER A 239 16.50 18.47 -1.23
N SER A 240 15.56 17.58 -0.88
CA SER A 240 15.85 16.16 -0.61
C SER A 240 16.52 15.45 -1.80
N PRO A 241 17.50 14.56 -1.56
CA PRO A 241 18.07 13.73 -2.63
C PRO A 241 17.02 12.83 -3.29
N LEU A 242 15.95 12.44 -2.56
CA LEU A 242 14.91 11.53 -3.05
C LEU A 242 14.12 12.11 -4.23
N LEU A 243 13.93 13.43 -4.27
CA LEU A 243 13.21 14.14 -5.35
C LEU A 243 14.08 14.44 -6.58
N LYS A 244 15.37 14.08 -6.55
CA LYS A 244 16.35 14.35 -7.63
C LYS A 244 16.61 13.11 -8.51
N LEU A 245 15.88 12.01 -8.27
CA LEU A 245 16.13 10.70 -8.85
C LEU A 245 15.31 10.50 -10.13
N SER A 246 15.97 10.62 -11.29
CA SER A 246 15.34 10.37 -12.61
C SER A 246 14.91 8.91 -12.83
N SER A 247 15.25 7.99 -11.91
CA SER A 247 14.78 6.60 -11.87
C SER A 247 13.35 6.44 -11.35
N LEU A 248 12.74 7.47 -10.75
CA LEU A 248 11.39 7.37 -10.20
C LEU A 248 10.35 7.13 -11.30
N THR A 249 9.57 6.08 -11.08
CA THR A 249 8.43 5.67 -11.91
C THR A 249 7.09 5.90 -11.20
N HIS A 250 7.07 5.92 -9.86
CA HIS A 250 5.88 6.32 -9.10
C HIS A 250 6.29 7.23 -7.94
N LEU A 251 5.55 8.33 -7.77
CA LEU A 251 5.72 9.31 -6.72
C LEU A 251 4.35 9.55 -6.06
N HIS A 252 4.26 9.30 -4.75
CA HIS A 252 3.03 9.44 -3.97
C HIS A 252 3.34 10.22 -2.69
N ILE A 253 2.87 11.46 -2.58
CA ILE A 253 3.26 12.40 -1.53
C ILE A 253 2.02 12.98 -0.87
N GLY A 254 1.99 13.02 0.47
CA GLY A 254 0.83 13.48 1.23
C GLY A 254 1.14 14.27 2.51
N ASP A 255 0.26 15.23 2.83
CA ASP A 255 0.31 16.09 4.03
C ASP A 255 1.59 16.92 4.16
N MET A 256 2.02 17.53 3.06
CA MET A 256 3.26 18.32 3.01
C MET A 256 3.00 19.78 3.39
N THR A 257 3.11 20.09 4.68
CA THR A 257 2.85 21.43 5.23
C THR A 257 3.86 22.47 4.73
N GLU A 258 5.11 22.08 4.51
CA GLU A 258 6.11 22.94 3.85
C GLU A 258 5.74 23.24 2.39
N TRP A 259 5.14 22.28 1.67
CA TRP A 259 4.82 22.45 0.24
C TRP A 259 3.64 23.40 0.07
N LYS A 260 2.60 23.28 0.92
CA LYS A 260 1.44 24.19 0.92
C LYS A 260 1.83 25.66 1.05
N ASN A 261 2.88 25.98 1.80
CA ASN A 261 3.41 27.33 1.99
C ASN A 261 4.28 27.85 0.82
N SER A 262 4.52 27.05 -0.22
CA SER A 262 5.35 27.41 -1.38
C SER A 262 4.52 27.70 -2.63
N THR A 263 5.16 28.26 -3.67
CA THR A 263 4.55 28.39 -5.01
C THR A 263 4.57 27.04 -5.74
N LEU A 264 3.94 26.95 -6.92
CA LEU A 264 3.91 25.72 -7.71
C LEU A 264 5.25 25.36 -8.39
N ASP A 265 6.13 26.36 -8.59
CA ASP A 265 7.37 26.25 -9.36
C ASP A 265 8.39 25.19 -8.87
N PRO A 266 8.59 24.98 -7.55
CA PRO A 266 9.41 23.88 -7.03
C PRO A 266 8.87 22.50 -7.42
N LEU A 267 7.55 22.28 -7.32
CA LEU A 267 6.90 21.03 -7.73
C LEU A 267 7.11 20.78 -9.23
N LEU A 268 6.87 21.79 -10.07
CA LEU A 268 7.12 21.71 -11.52
C LEU A 268 8.61 21.45 -11.83
N THR A 269 9.52 21.96 -10.99
CA THR A 269 10.97 21.75 -11.13
C THR A 269 11.45 20.39 -10.66
N VAL A 270 10.71 19.72 -9.78
CA VAL A 270 10.87 18.29 -9.46
C VAL A 270 10.31 17.44 -10.59
N LEU A 271 9.03 17.63 -10.95
CA LEU A 271 8.32 16.81 -11.95
C LEU A 271 9.02 16.83 -13.32
N ALA A 272 9.55 17.98 -13.75
CA ALA A 272 10.33 18.11 -15.00
C ALA A 272 11.65 17.29 -15.03
N ARG A 273 12.08 16.70 -13.90
CA ARG A 273 13.26 15.83 -13.80
C ARG A 273 12.92 14.34 -13.78
N LEU A 274 11.63 13.99 -13.83
CA LEU A 274 11.13 12.61 -13.71
C LEU A 274 10.50 12.11 -15.03
N PRO A 275 11.27 12.01 -16.14
CA PRO A 275 10.71 11.66 -17.45
C PRO A 275 10.19 10.21 -17.55
N LEU A 276 10.52 9.36 -16.57
CA LEU A 276 10.07 7.97 -16.46
C LEU A 276 8.85 7.80 -15.53
N LEU A 277 8.28 8.89 -15.01
CA LEU A 277 7.15 8.87 -14.08
C LEU A 277 5.89 8.34 -14.76
N ARG A 278 5.34 7.25 -14.22
CA ARG A 278 4.12 6.55 -14.64
C ARG A 278 2.95 6.84 -13.70
N GLY A 279 3.20 6.83 -12.39
CA GLY A 279 2.22 7.20 -11.36
C GLY A 279 2.60 8.48 -10.63
N LEU A 280 1.69 9.45 -10.57
CA LEU A 280 1.81 10.63 -9.71
C LEU A 280 0.58 10.70 -8.80
N ALA A 281 0.80 10.76 -7.49
CA ALA A 281 -0.24 10.99 -6.50
C ALA A 281 0.15 12.09 -5.50
N LEU A 282 -0.76 13.05 -5.30
CA LEU A 282 -0.58 14.17 -4.38
C LEU A 282 -1.84 14.36 -3.52
N GLU A 283 -1.69 14.29 -2.20
CA GLU A 283 -2.81 14.32 -1.24
C GLU A 283 -2.56 15.40 -0.17
N GLN A 284 -3.29 16.51 -0.16
CA GLN A 284 -3.03 17.66 0.73
C GLN A 284 -1.56 18.14 0.66
N ALA A 285 -0.98 18.12 -0.55
CA ALA A 285 0.44 18.36 -0.80
C ALA A 285 0.70 19.30 -1.99
N ILE A 286 -0.30 19.66 -2.78
CA ILE A 286 -0.12 20.58 -3.92
C ILE A 286 0.12 22.00 -3.37
N PRO A 287 1.18 22.72 -3.80
CA PRO A 287 1.48 24.06 -3.31
C PRO A 287 0.37 25.08 -3.54
N ALA A 288 -0.03 25.78 -2.47
CA ALA A 288 -1.16 26.72 -2.44
C ALA A 288 -0.73 28.20 -2.36
N GLY A 289 0.57 28.48 -2.45
CA GLY A 289 1.10 29.84 -2.53
C GLY A 289 0.71 30.58 -3.82
N PRO A 290 1.08 31.87 -3.95
CA PRO A 290 0.69 32.70 -5.08
C PRO A 290 1.11 32.07 -6.42
N GLN A 291 0.13 31.85 -7.30
CA GLN A 291 0.31 31.12 -8.55
C GLN A 291 1.02 31.99 -9.60
N VAL A 292 2.36 31.92 -9.58
CA VAL A 292 3.23 32.51 -10.60
C VAL A 292 3.76 31.37 -11.48
N THR A 293 3.16 31.14 -12.65
CA THR A 293 3.84 30.51 -13.81
C THR A 293 2.95 30.53 -15.07
N GLY A 294 3.56 30.68 -16.24
CA GLY A 294 3.01 30.27 -17.54
C GLY A 294 3.77 29.05 -18.10
N ARG A 295 4.12 28.10 -17.23
CA ARG A 295 5.10 27.04 -17.46
C ARG A 295 4.41 25.68 -17.47
N ALA A 296 4.36 25.04 -18.63
CA ALA A 296 3.92 23.66 -18.76
C ALA A 296 5.07 22.66 -18.52
N VAL A 297 4.77 21.54 -17.86
CA VAL A 297 5.68 20.40 -17.67
C VAL A 297 5.07 19.15 -18.30
N ALA A 298 5.77 18.58 -19.28
CA ALA A 298 5.34 17.34 -19.93
C ALA A 298 5.74 16.10 -19.12
N LEU A 299 4.79 15.20 -18.89
CA LEU A 299 5.00 13.90 -18.24
C LEU A 299 4.65 12.77 -19.22
N PRO A 300 5.50 12.52 -20.25
CA PRO A 300 5.14 11.69 -21.41
C PRO A 300 4.99 10.20 -21.09
N ALA A 301 5.54 9.73 -19.97
CA ALA A 301 5.41 8.35 -19.51
C ALA A 301 4.23 8.13 -18.55
N LEU A 302 3.47 9.18 -18.19
CA LEU A 302 2.43 9.09 -17.18
C LEU A 302 1.27 8.21 -17.66
N THR A 303 0.82 7.33 -16.77
CA THR A 303 -0.35 6.46 -16.96
C THR A 303 -1.41 6.67 -15.89
N HIS A 304 -1.04 7.10 -14.68
CA HIS A 304 -1.95 7.34 -13.56
C HIS A 304 -1.65 8.68 -12.87
N LEU A 305 -2.70 9.49 -12.69
CA LEU A 305 -2.67 10.74 -11.96
C LEU A 305 -3.73 10.71 -10.84
N THR A 306 -3.32 10.88 -9.58
CA THR A 306 -4.22 11.01 -8.43
C THR A 306 -3.99 12.34 -7.74
N LEU A 307 -5.04 13.12 -7.53
CA LEU A 307 -4.98 14.40 -6.82
C LEU A 307 -6.09 14.40 -5.77
N SER A 308 -5.76 14.60 -4.49
CA SER A 308 -6.74 14.78 -3.41
C SER A 308 -6.44 16.07 -2.65
N ASP A 309 -6.95 17.20 -3.16
CA ASP A 309 -6.57 18.52 -2.67
C ASP A 309 -7.64 19.61 -2.88
N ASP A 310 -7.40 20.82 -2.37
CA ASP A 310 -8.25 21.98 -2.65
C ASP A 310 -8.39 22.25 -4.16
N GLN A 311 -9.55 22.76 -4.56
CA GLN A 311 -9.87 23.02 -5.97
C GLN A 311 -8.79 23.85 -6.68
N THR A 312 -8.38 24.97 -6.08
CA THR A 312 -7.50 25.94 -6.73
C THR A 312 -6.12 25.35 -7.01
N SER A 313 -5.58 24.58 -6.06
CA SER A 313 -4.32 23.86 -6.22
C SER A 313 -4.45 22.72 -7.25
N CYS A 314 -5.54 21.95 -7.23
CA CYS A 314 -5.79 20.89 -8.22
C CYS A 314 -5.85 21.45 -9.65
N VAL A 315 -6.61 22.52 -9.88
CA VAL A 315 -6.76 23.15 -11.19
C VAL A 315 -5.46 23.80 -11.65
N ALA A 316 -4.74 24.53 -10.77
CA ALA A 316 -3.47 25.15 -11.12
C ALA A 316 -2.41 24.11 -11.54
N LEU A 317 -2.35 22.96 -10.86
CA LEU A 317 -1.45 21.87 -11.25
C LEU A 317 -1.89 21.23 -12.58
N LEU A 318 -3.18 20.97 -12.80
CA LEU A 318 -3.68 20.43 -14.07
C LEU A 318 -3.38 21.36 -15.26
N GLN A 319 -3.49 22.68 -15.08
CA GLN A 319 -3.11 23.68 -16.10
C GLN A 319 -1.60 23.70 -16.38
N ALA A 320 -0.76 23.39 -15.38
CA ALA A 320 0.70 23.38 -15.50
C ALA A 320 1.29 22.04 -16.01
N LEU A 321 0.46 21.02 -16.27
CA LEU A 321 0.90 19.71 -16.75
C LEU A 321 0.46 19.42 -18.19
N THR A 322 1.37 18.89 -19.00
CA THR A 322 1.07 18.32 -20.32
C THR A 322 1.08 16.80 -20.23
N LEU A 323 -0.09 16.19 -20.40
CA LEU A 323 -0.36 14.80 -20.05
C LEU A 323 -0.72 13.98 -21.31
N PRO A 324 -0.30 12.70 -21.41
CA PRO A 324 -0.75 11.81 -22.46
C PRO A 324 -2.28 11.60 -22.45
N PRO A 325 -2.96 11.49 -23.60
CA PRO A 325 -4.40 11.25 -23.67
C PRO A 325 -4.82 9.85 -23.18
N SER A 326 -3.84 8.98 -22.90
CA SER A 326 -4.03 7.66 -22.29
C SER A 326 -4.07 7.66 -20.76
N VAL A 327 -3.73 8.78 -20.10
CA VAL A 327 -3.71 8.87 -18.62
C VAL A 327 -5.07 8.51 -18.02
N SER A 328 -5.03 7.72 -16.95
CA SER A 328 -6.13 7.51 -16.01
C SER A 328 -6.07 8.58 -14.92
N ILE A 329 -7.20 9.16 -14.53
CA ILE A 329 -7.28 10.20 -13.49
C ILE A 329 -8.17 9.77 -12.32
N THR A 330 -7.71 10.07 -11.10
CA THR A 330 -8.49 10.05 -9.87
C THR A 330 -8.39 11.44 -9.22
N LEU A 331 -9.39 12.30 -9.40
CA LEU A 331 -9.47 13.60 -8.73
C LEU A 331 -10.46 13.53 -7.57
N GLN A 332 -10.01 13.83 -6.37
CA GLN A 332 -10.86 14.15 -5.22
C GLN A 332 -10.60 15.61 -4.86
N SER A 333 -11.65 16.41 -4.67
CA SER A 333 -11.44 17.82 -4.33
C SER A 333 -12.57 18.41 -3.51
N PHE A 334 -12.19 19.25 -2.54
CA PHE A 334 -13.13 20.07 -1.80
C PHE A 334 -13.29 21.42 -2.53
N LEU A 335 -14.52 21.72 -2.96
CA LEU A 335 -14.85 22.96 -3.65
C LEU A 335 -14.92 24.10 -2.63
N ALA A 336 -14.15 25.16 -2.86
CA ALA A 336 -14.14 26.34 -2.02
C ALA A 336 -15.30 27.26 -2.41
N GLY A 337 -16.48 27.01 -1.83
CA GLY A 337 -17.63 27.91 -1.91
C GLY A 337 -17.71 28.86 -0.72
N ASP A 338 -18.08 30.11 -0.99
CA ASP A 338 -18.86 30.88 0.00
C ASP A 338 -20.14 30.10 0.33
N GLN A 339 -20.77 30.36 1.49
CA GLN A 339 -21.92 29.60 2.02
C GLN A 339 -23.21 29.63 1.16
N VAL A 340 -23.14 30.14 -0.08
CA VAL A 340 -24.29 30.50 -0.93
C VAL A 340 -24.22 29.85 -2.32
N ASP A 341 -23.04 29.68 -2.93
CA ASP A 341 -22.91 29.14 -4.29
C ASP A 341 -21.62 28.32 -4.50
N TYR A 342 -21.78 27.18 -5.16
CA TYR A 342 -20.72 26.22 -5.54
C TYR A 342 -20.76 25.88 -7.04
N GLN A 343 -21.75 26.32 -7.81
CA GLN A 343 -21.86 25.97 -9.24
C GLN A 343 -20.72 26.53 -10.10
N PRO A 344 -20.23 27.78 -9.92
CA PRO A 344 -19.07 28.29 -10.67
C PRO A 344 -17.81 27.48 -10.38
N ALA A 345 -17.60 27.14 -9.10
CA ALA A 345 -16.52 26.28 -8.63
C ALA A 345 -16.58 24.89 -9.29
N LEU A 346 -17.72 24.21 -9.21
CA LEU A 346 -17.92 22.89 -9.83
C LEU A 346 -17.71 22.93 -11.35
N THR A 347 -18.30 23.90 -12.05
CA THR A 347 -18.19 24.08 -13.51
C THR A 347 -16.74 24.30 -13.94
N HIS A 348 -15.98 25.11 -13.18
CA HIS A 348 -14.57 25.36 -13.47
C HIS A 348 -13.72 24.09 -13.32
N CYS A 349 -13.96 23.28 -12.29
CA CYS A 349 -13.31 21.96 -12.18
C CYS A 349 -13.68 21.02 -13.33
N LEU A 350 -14.97 20.92 -13.67
CA LEU A 350 -15.48 20.03 -14.73
C LEU A 350 -14.83 20.30 -16.09
N THR A 351 -14.70 21.57 -16.48
CA THR A 351 -14.05 21.94 -17.76
C THR A 351 -12.57 21.55 -17.83
N HIS A 352 -11.86 21.51 -16.70
CA HIS A 352 -10.46 21.04 -16.64
C HIS A 352 -10.31 19.51 -16.61
N VAL A 353 -11.34 18.75 -16.19
CA VAL A 353 -11.30 17.27 -16.25
C VAL A 353 -12.00 16.68 -17.47
N ALA A 354 -12.81 17.44 -18.20
CA ALA A 354 -13.49 17.00 -19.43
C ALA A 354 -12.59 16.25 -20.45
N PRO A 355 -11.31 16.63 -20.68
CA PRO A 355 -10.42 15.90 -21.59
C PRO A 355 -10.19 14.42 -21.20
N PHE A 356 -10.27 14.06 -19.92
CA PHE A 356 -10.11 12.67 -19.46
C PHE A 356 -11.37 11.80 -19.68
N PHE A 357 -12.53 12.41 -19.92
CA PHE A 357 -13.78 11.71 -20.25
C PHE A 357 -13.98 11.50 -21.76
N ALA A 358 -13.13 12.12 -22.58
CA ALA A 358 -13.18 11.98 -24.03
C ALA A 358 -12.98 10.50 -24.47
N GLY A 359 -13.97 9.98 -25.21
CA GLY A 359 -13.92 8.62 -25.76
C GLY A 359 -14.47 7.51 -24.84
N MET A 360 -14.90 7.82 -23.62
CA MET A 360 -15.51 6.85 -22.71
C MET A 360 -16.82 6.27 -23.29
N ARG A 361 -17.18 5.06 -22.84
CA ARG A 361 -18.40 4.33 -23.25
C ARG A 361 -19.36 4.01 -22.11
N THR A 362 -18.88 4.00 -20.88
CA THR A 362 -19.72 3.91 -19.68
C THR A 362 -19.37 5.07 -18.77
N ALA A 363 -20.38 5.70 -18.19
CA ALA A 363 -20.25 6.62 -17.07
C ALA A 363 -21.23 6.22 -15.96
N ARG A 364 -20.88 6.51 -14.71
CA ARG A 364 -21.76 6.45 -13.55
C ARG A 364 -21.64 7.79 -12.82
N ILE A 365 -22.76 8.47 -12.63
CA ILE A 365 -22.85 9.72 -11.89
C ILE A 365 -23.81 9.51 -10.72
N TYR A 366 -23.40 9.88 -9.52
CA TYR A 366 -24.28 9.88 -8.37
C TYR A 366 -23.98 11.05 -7.44
N VAL A 367 -25.02 11.54 -6.79
CA VAL A 367 -24.90 12.55 -5.73
C VAL A 367 -25.21 11.87 -4.40
N THR A 368 -24.26 11.95 -3.47
CA THR A 368 -24.40 11.49 -2.10
C THR A 368 -24.37 12.67 -1.14
N LYS A 369 -24.97 12.49 0.04
CA LYS A 369 -24.87 13.45 1.15
C LYS A 369 -24.51 12.70 2.42
N ASP A 370 -23.44 13.13 3.08
CA ASP A 370 -23.02 12.62 4.37
C ASP A 370 -22.99 13.79 5.38
N GLY A 371 -23.91 13.76 6.35
CA GLY A 371 -24.14 14.84 7.30
C GLY A 371 -24.36 16.20 6.63
N ALA A 372 -23.35 17.08 6.72
CA ALA A 372 -23.36 18.42 6.16
C ALA A 372 -22.61 18.56 4.82
N VAL A 373 -21.93 17.50 4.35
CA VAL A 373 -21.17 17.49 3.10
C VAL A 373 -22.02 16.87 1.98
N ASN A 374 -22.20 17.61 0.90
CA ASN A 374 -22.73 17.09 -0.35
C ASN A 374 -21.54 16.59 -1.21
N GLN A 375 -21.75 15.55 -1.99
CA GLN A 375 -20.73 14.87 -2.79
C GLN A 375 -21.29 14.54 -4.17
N LEU A 376 -20.60 14.96 -5.24
CA LEU A 376 -20.85 14.53 -6.61
C LEU A 376 -19.70 13.64 -7.05
N ARG A 377 -19.97 12.36 -7.33
CA ARG A 377 -18.99 11.45 -7.92
C ARG A 377 -19.35 11.04 -9.34
N ILE A 378 -18.34 11.06 -10.19
CA ILE A 378 -18.37 10.73 -11.62
C ILE A 378 -17.30 9.66 -11.86
N GLN A 379 -17.69 8.50 -12.36
CA GLN A 379 -16.80 7.41 -12.75
C GLN A 379 -17.02 7.10 -14.23
N ALA A 380 -15.97 6.83 -15.00
CA ALA A 380 -16.09 6.49 -16.41
C ALA A 380 -15.06 5.47 -16.90
N TRP A 381 -15.46 4.69 -17.91
CA TRP A 381 -14.71 3.56 -18.46
C TRP A 381 -14.76 3.54 -20.01
N GLU A 382 -13.68 3.08 -20.64
CA GLU A 382 -13.61 2.91 -22.11
C GLU A 382 -14.48 1.75 -22.63
N GLY A 383 -14.75 0.77 -21.75
CA GLY A 383 -15.56 -0.40 -22.05
C GLY A 383 -17.04 -0.20 -21.73
N ALA A 384 -17.87 -1.15 -22.21
CA ALA A 384 -19.20 -1.37 -21.64
C ALA A 384 -19.03 -2.13 -20.32
N VAL A 385 -19.35 -1.51 -19.18
CA VAL A 385 -19.29 -2.15 -17.86
C VAL A 385 -20.70 -2.49 -17.41
N THR A 386 -21.04 -3.78 -17.47
CA THR A 386 -22.36 -4.32 -17.07
C THR A 386 -22.31 -5.10 -15.75
N ASP A 387 -21.12 -5.29 -15.18
CA ASP A 387 -20.93 -5.94 -13.88
C ASP A 387 -21.24 -4.97 -12.71
N SER A 388 -22.12 -5.41 -11.82
CA SER A 388 -22.54 -4.69 -10.63
C SER A 388 -21.40 -4.50 -9.61
N ALA A 389 -20.45 -5.45 -9.51
CA ALA A 389 -19.31 -5.31 -8.60
C ALA A 389 -18.34 -4.23 -9.07
N SER A 390 -18.03 -4.21 -10.38
CA SER A 390 -17.23 -3.16 -11.03
C SER A 390 -17.88 -1.79 -10.93
N LEU A 391 -19.18 -1.67 -11.25
CA LEU A 391 -19.94 -0.43 -11.11
C LEU A 391 -20.07 0.02 -9.65
N GLY A 392 -20.14 -0.91 -8.70
CA GLY A 392 -20.25 -0.66 -7.25
C GLY A 392 -18.93 -0.30 -6.56
N SER A 393 -17.78 -0.52 -7.21
CA SER A 393 -16.47 -0.18 -6.66
C SER A 393 -16.22 1.32 -6.73
N MET A 394 -16.06 1.95 -5.56
CA MET A 394 -15.84 3.40 -5.41
C MET A 394 -14.63 3.97 -6.17
N HIS A 395 -13.66 3.12 -6.54
CA HIS A 395 -12.41 3.52 -7.18
C HIS A 395 -12.24 2.90 -8.59
N SER A 396 -13.23 2.15 -9.09
CA SER A 396 -13.17 1.64 -10.46
C SER A 396 -13.49 2.77 -11.46
N GLY A 397 -12.67 2.87 -12.50
CA GLY A 397 -12.79 3.86 -13.56
C GLY A 397 -11.44 4.10 -14.23
N ARG A 398 -11.46 4.54 -15.48
CA ARG A 398 -10.29 5.18 -16.12
C ARG A 398 -10.27 6.68 -15.79
N ALA A 399 -11.44 7.29 -15.64
CA ALA A 399 -11.59 8.60 -15.01
C ALA A 399 -12.52 8.47 -13.80
N VAL A 400 -12.06 8.89 -12.63
CA VAL A 400 -12.82 8.99 -11.38
C VAL A 400 -12.65 10.41 -10.87
N VAL A 401 -13.76 11.10 -10.62
CA VAL A 401 -13.78 12.48 -10.15
C VAL A 401 -14.82 12.62 -9.04
N ASP A 402 -14.42 13.22 -7.92
CA ASP A 402 -15.15 13.24 -6.66
C ASP A 402 -15.10 14.65 -6.04
N PHE A 403 -16.18 15.41 -6.20
CA PHE A 403 -16.28 16.79 -5.71
C PHE A 403 -17.12 16.87 -4.45
N MET A 404 -16.59 17.50 -3.39
CA MET A 404 -17.21 17.63 -2.08
C MET A 404 -17.42 19.12 -1.74
N TRP A 405 -18.55 19.46 -1.12
CA TRP A 405 -18.80 20.83 -0.63
C TRP A 405 -19.75 20.83 0.57
N SER A 406 -19.57 21.81 1.46
CA SER A 406 -20.49 22.08 2.58
C SER A 406 -21.60 23.03 2.15
N GLY A 407 -22.82 22.80 2.64
CA GLY A 407 -23.92 23.76 2.45
C GLY A 407 -25.32 23.18 2.65
N GLN A 408 -26.32 23.96 2.27
CA GLN A 408 -27.71 23.49 2.19
C GLN A 408 -27.84 22.32 1.20
N PRO A 409 -28.84 21.42 1.38
CA PRO A 409 -29.02 20.28 0.49
C PRO A 409 -29.48 20.75 -0.90
N ILE A 410 -28.63 20.49 -1.91
CA ILE A 410 -29.04 20.49 -3.32
C ILE A 410 -28.74 19.09 -3.87
N MET A 411 -29.62 18.14 -3.55
CA MET A 411 -29.75 16.91 -4.36
C MET A 411 -30.68 17.20 -5.53
N ASP A 412 -30.28 18.15 -6.37
CA ASP A 412 -30.97 18.48 -7.61
C ASP A 412 -30.38 17.65 -8.76
N ILE A 413 -31.25 17.07 -9.57
CA ILE A 413 -30.87 16.40 -10.82
C ILE A 413 -30.15 17.37 -11.76
N GLN A 414 -30.40 18.68 -11.66
CA GLN A 414 -29.68 19.70 -12.43
C GLN A 414 -28.16 19.62 -12.24
N VAL A 415 -27.65 19.30 -11.03
CA VAL A 415 -26.20 19.13 -10.79
C VAL A 415 -25.62 17.97 -11.61
N VAL A 416 -26.41 16.91 -11.83
CA VAL A 416 -26.04 15.77 -12.68
C VAL A 416 -26.13 16.14 -14.17
N LEU A 417 -27.12 16.92 -14.57
CA LEU A 417 -27.29 17.39 -15.95
C LEU A 417 -26.19 18.37 -16.36
N ASP A 418 -25.86 19.34 -15.50
CA ASP A 418 -24.75 20.29 -15.68
C ASP A 418 -23.42 19.54 -15.83
N ALA A 419 -23.20 18.50 -15.01
CA ALA A 419 -22.03 17.64 -15.11
C ALA A 419 -22.00 16.80 -16.39
N CYS A 420 -23.14 16.29 -16.87
CA CYS A 420 -23.21 15.58 -18.16
C CYS A 420 -22.82 16.50 -19.32
N ALA A 421 -23.37 17.72 -19.36
CA ALA A 421 -23.12 18.70 -20.39
C ALA A 421 -21.66 19.21 -20.37
N ALA A 422 -21.12 19.54 -19.20
CA ALA A 422 -19.74 20.02 -19.04
C ALA A 422 -18.68 18.97 -19.43
N LEU A 423 -19.02 17.68 -19.35
CA LEU A 423 -18.17 16.55 -19.74
C LEU A 423 -18.51 15.99 -21.14
N ALA A 424 -19.44 16.61 -21.88
CA ALA A 424 -19.92 16.18 -23.20
C ALA A 424 -20.37 14.70 -23.25
N LEU A 425 -21.04 14.23 -22.20
CA LEU A 425 -21.53 12.85 -22.06
C LEU A 425 -22.84 12.57 -22.82
N ASP A 426 -23.35 13.55 -23.57
CA ASP A 426 -24.64 13.55 -24.28
C ASP A 426 -24.83 12.39 -25.27
N GLY A 427 -23.73 11.73 -25.66
CA GLY A 427 -23.72 10.54 -26.52
C GLY A 427 -23.91 9.20 -25.79
N LEU A 428 -24.34 9.21 -24.53
CA LEU A 428 -24.58 8.03 -23.68
C LEU A 428 -26.08 7.95 -23.30
N GLU A 429 -26.66 6.75 -23.38
CA GLU A 429 -28.05 6.47 -22.98
C GLU A 429 -28.17 6.32 -21.45
N VAL A 430 -29.20 6.91 -20.85
CA VAL A 430 -29.38 6.98 -19.39
C VAL A 430 -30.09 5.74 -18.82
N PHE A 431 -29.47 5.11 -17.82
CA PHE A 431 -30.00 3.97 -17.07
C PHE A 431 -30.05 4.32 -15.57
N ALA A 432 -31.24 4.61 -15.04
CA ALA A 432 -31.43 4.82 -13.62
C ALA A 432 -31.26 3.50 -12.84
N GLY A 433 -30.40 3.49 -11.83
CA GLY A 433 -30.21 2.33 -10.96
C GLY A 433 -31.34 2.23 -9.94
N ALA A 434 -31.92 1.03 -9.76
CA ALA A 434 -33.14 0.82 -8.96
C ALA A 434 -32.93 0.86 -7.42
N SER A 435 -32.03 1.72 -6.91
CA SER A 435 -31.71 1.84 -5.48
C SER A 435 -31.48 3.30 -5.07
N SER A 436 -32.49 3.89 -4.44
CA SER A 436 -32.62 5.30 -4.02
C SER A 436 -32.53 6.35 -5.14
N ALA A 437 -33.07 7.54 -4.89
CA ALA A 437 -33.44 8.51 -5.92
C ALA A 437 -32.27 9.35 -6.50
N THR A 438 -31.01 8.92 -6.34
CA THR A 438 -29.82 9.77 -6.61
C THR A 438 -28.67 9.07 -7.36
N THR A 439 -28.89 7.89 -7.96
CA THR A 439 -27.88 7.17 -8.77
C THR A 439 -28.28 7.08 -10.24
N MET A 440 -27.40 7.55 -11.14
CA MET A 440 -27.59 7.52 -12.59
C MET A 440 -26.39 6.83 -13.29
N SER A 441 -26.65 5.74 -14.02
CA SER A 441 -25.67 5.12 -14.92
C SER A 441 -25.93 5.57 -16.36
N ILE A 442 -24.91 5.56 -17.20
CA ILE A 442 -24.99 6.04 -18.58
C ILE A 442 -24.11 5.17 -19.50
N HIS A 443 -24.64 4.65 -20.60
CA HIS A 443 -23.97 3.65 -21.46
C HIS A 443 -24.05 4.00 -22.96
N ARG A 444 -22.99 3.71 -23.72
CA ARG A 444 -22.95 3.88 -25.17
C ARG A 444 -23.36 2.60 -25.88
N THR A 445 -24.49 2.62 -26.58
CA THR A 445 -24.94 1.50 -27.41
C THR A 445 -24.05 1.28 -28.64
N GLY A 446 -23.99 0.03 -29.10
CA GLY A 446 -23.24 -0.39 -30.26
C GLY A 446 -24.06 -1.37 -31.09
N ALA A 447 -24.30 -1.01 -32.36
CA ALA A 447 -25.26 -1.62 -33.29
C ALA A 447 -26.76 -1.35 -32.94
N PRO A 448 -27.65 -1.20 -33.95
CA PRO A 448 -29.02 -0.77 -33.73
C PRO A 448 -29.97 -1.95 -33.40
N SER A 449 -30.48 -1.98 -32.16
CA SER A 449 -31.63 -2.82 -31.78
C SER A 449 -32.88 -1.94 -31.61
N SER A 450 -33.95 -2.23 -32.35
CA SER A 450 -35.15 -1.40 -32.41
C SER A 450 -36.04 -1.50 -31.17
N ALA A 451 -35.93 -0.54 -30.25
CA ALA A 451 -36.91 -0.31 -29.18
C ALA A 451 -36.94 1.18 -28.79
N ALA A 452 -37.91 1.95 -29.31
CA ALA A 452 -38.07 3.37 -28.97
C ALA A 452 -38.82 3.53 -27.62
N GLY A 453 -38.06 3.75 -26.53
CA GLY A 453 -38.59 4.14 -25.22
C GLY A 453 -38.59 5.66 -25.05
N ARG A 454 -39.70 6.24 -24.59
CA ARG A 454 -39.86 7.71 -24.47
C ARG A 454 -39.30 8.28 -23.17
N MET A 455 -39.06 9.59 -23.21
CA MET A 455 -38.82 10.51 -22.09
C MET A 455 -39.57 10.12 -20.80
N CYS A 456 -38.86 10.12 -19.67
CA CYS A 456 -39.46 10.21 -18.34
C CYS A 456 -39.13 11.58 -17.74
N THR A 457 -40.17 12.36 -17.45
CA THR A 457 -40.09 13.58 -16.63
C THR A 457 -39.74 13.24 -15.18
N PRO A 458 -39.11 14.14 -14.42
CA PRO A 458 -38.88 13.93 -12.99
C PRO A 458 -40.22 13.83 -12.24
N CYS A 459 -40.41 12.76 -11.48
CA CYS A 459 -41.54 12.65 -10.54
C CYS A 459 -41.21 13.40 -9.25
N THR A 460 -41.91 14.49 -8.99
CA THR A 460 -41.86 15.22 -7.72
C THR A 460 -42.71 14.54 -6.65
N SER A 461 -42.09 14.15 -5.53
CA SER A 461 -42.76 13.79 -4.27
C SER A 461 -41.82 13.99 -3.09
#